data_AF-A0A3D3UYV2-F1
#
_entry.id   AF-A0A3D3UYV2-F1
#
_cell.length_a   1.000
_cell.length_b   1.000
_cell.length_c   1.000
_cell.angle_alpha   90.00
_cell.angle_beta   90.00
_cell.angle_gamma   90.00
#
_symmetry.space_group_name_H-M   'P 1'
#
loop_
_entity.id
_entity.type
_entity.pdbx_description
1 polymer ?
#
loop_
_entity_poly.entity_id
_entity_poly.type
_entity_poly.pdbx_seq_one_letter_code
_entity_poly.pdbx_strand_id
1 'polypeptide(L)'
;MVKGVKRKSIYDEIGWTGLLNVVWSSVPYPLRFLALPYGLRIYGHLLKGSANLQQLLGVHSREYMSSKLFRLLRPRYHKVKYVLKGYGIEA
;
A
#
# COMPACT_ATOMS: atom_id res chain seq x y z
N MET A 1 7.04 23.86 13.68
CA MET A 1 6.25 23.07 12.71
C MET A 1 6.87 23.22 11.34
N VAL A 2 7.69 22.26 10.92
CA VAL A 2 8.37 22.31 9.61
C VAL A 2 7.29 22.15 8.54
N LYS A 3 7.10 23.19 7.71
CA LYS A 3 6.31 23.13 6.47
C LYS A 3 7.02 22.17 5.52
N GLY A 4 6.75 20.88 5.70
CA GLY A 4 7.32 19.82 4.87
C GLY A 4 6.82 19.97 3.44
N VAL A 5 7.76 20.01 2.51
CA VAL A 5 7.57 19.87 1.05
C VAL A 5 6.36 18.97 0.78
N LYS A 6 5.36 19.46 0.04
CA LYS A 6 4.28 18.62 -0.52
C LYS A 6 4.91 17.66 -1.54
N ARG A 7 5.64 16.65 -1.07
CA ARG A 7 5.95 15.48 -1.88
C ARG A 7 4.59 14.82 -2.13
N LYS A 8 4.14 14.81 -3.39
CA LYS A 8 2.96 14.04 -3.77
C LYS A 8 3.18 12.62 -3.29
N SER A 9 2.31 12.16 -2.40
CA SER A 9 2.34 10.78 -1.94
C SER A 9 1.75 9.89 -3.03
N ILE A 10 2.08 8.59 -3.03
CA ILE A 10 1.46 7.65 -3.96
C ILE A 10 -0.07 7.70 -3.81
N TYR A 11 -0.55 7.90 -2.59
CA TYR A 11 -1.99 8.06 -2.33
C TYR A 11 -2.61 9.28 -3.01
N ASP A 12 -1.90 10.42 -3.06
CA ASP A 12 -2.40 11.62 -3.75
C ASP A 12 -2.45 11.45 -5.27
N GLU A 13 -1.61 10.56 -5.83
CA GLU A 13 -1.59 10.28 -7.27
C GLU A 13 -2.66 9.27 -7.69
N ILE A 14 -2.82 8.17 -6.94
CA ILE A 14 -3.76 7.10 -7.31
C ILE A 14 -5.17 7.31 -6.72
N GLY A 15 -5.29 8.14 -5.69
CA GLY A 15 -6.54 8.40 -4.96
C GLY A 15 -7.13 7.18 -4.24
N TRP A 16 -8.40 7.34 -3.82
CA TRP A 16 -9.13 6.29 -3.10
C TRP A 16 -9.42 5.06 -3.96
N THR A 17 -9.70 5.25 -5.25
CA THR A 17 -9.94 4.18 -6.23
C THR A 17 -8.68 3.34 -6.45
N GLY A 18 -7.52 3.99 -6.55
CA GLY A 18 -6.24 3.30 -6.61
C GLY A 18 -5.94 2.50 -5.34
N LEU A 19 -6.19 3.07 -4.16
CA LEU A 19 -6.05 2.36 -2.89
C LEU A 19 -6.91 1.10 -2.84
N LEU A 20 -8.19 1.20 -3.23
CA LEU A 20 -9.08 0.05 -3.31
C LEU A 20 -8.54 -1.03 -4.25
N ASN A 21 -8.07 -0.65 -5.44
CA ASN A 21 -7.53 -1.61 -6.40
C ASN A 21 -6.24 -2.29 -5.88
N VAL A 22 -5.37 -1.55 -5.19
CA VAL A 22 -4.16 -2.07 -4.53
C VAL A 22 -4.51 -3.09 -3.45
N VAL A 23 -5.43 -2.76 -2.55
CA VAL A 23 -5.85 -3.66 -1.47
C VAL A 23 -6.57 -4.87 -2.04
N TRP A 24 -7.47 -4.67 -3.00
CA TRP A 24 -8.18 -5.74 -3.67
C TRP A 24 -7.21 -6.71 -4.35
N SER A 25 -6.23 -6.21 -5.09
CA SER A 25 -5.26 -7.05 -5.82
C SER A 25 -4.20 -7.72 -4.93
N SER A 26 -3.92 -7.15 -3.75
CA SER A 26 -2.86 -7.66 -2.85
C SER A 26 -3.30 -8.81 -1.96
N VAL A 27 -4.59 -8.90 -1.62
CA VAL A 27 -5.11 -9.91 -0.69
C VAL A 27 -5.61 -11.16 -1.44
N PRO A 28 -5.21 -12.38 -1.02
CA PRO A 28 -5.76 -13.62 -1.56
C PRO A 28 -7.22 -13.88 -1.14
N TYR A 29 -8.02 -14.45 -2.03
CA TYR A 29 -9.33 -15.00 -1.70
C TYR A 29 -9.16 -16.25 -0.80
N PRO A 30 -10.00 -16.49 0.24
CA PRO A 30 -11.22 -15.76 0.64
C PRO A 30 -11.01 -14.64 1.68
N LEU A 31 -9.78 -14.43 2.16
CA LEU A 31 -9.46 -13.43 3.19
C LEU A 31 -9.79 -11.99 2.78
N ARG A 32 -9.97 -11.71 1.48
CA ARG A 32 -10.33 -10.40 0.92
C ARG A 32 -11.37 -9.65 1.74
N PHE A 33 -12.53 -10.26 2.04
CA PHE A 33 -13.64 -9.56 2.69
C PHE A 33 -13.30 -9.10 4.12
N LEU A 34 -12.60 -9.95 4.89
CA LEU A 34 -12.20 -9.63 6.27
C LEU A 34 -10.97 -8.71 6.31
N ALA A 35 -10.07 -8.90 5.36
CA ALA A 35 -8.82 -8.16 5.25
C ALA A 35 -9.01 -6.78 4.60
N LEU A 36 -10.13 -6.53 3.93
CA LEU A 36 -10.39 -5.29 3.20
C LEU A 36 -10.34 -4.04 4.07
N PRO A 37 -11.12 -3.92 5.16
CA PRO A 37 -11.09 -2.72 6.00
C PRO A 37 -9.71 -2.52 6.65
N TYR A 38 -9.08 -3.61 7.07
CA TYR A 38 -7.72 -3.56 7.62
C TYR A 38 -6.69 -3.15 6.56
N GLY A 39 -6.78 -3.72 5.36
CA GLY A 39 -5.92 -3.46 4.22
C GLY A 39 -6.04 -2.03 3.73
N LEU A 40 -7.26 -1.50 3.62
CA LEU A 40 -7.50 -0.09 3.28
C LEU A 40 -6.87 0.87 4.30
N ARG A 41 -6.99 0.56 5.60
CA ARG A 41 -6.41 1.38 6.66
C ARG A 41 -4.89 1.36 6.62
N ILE A 42 -4.29 0.17 6.53
CA ILE A 42 -2.83 0.00 6.53
C ILE A 42 -2.24 0.55 5.22
N TYR A 43 -2.72 0.10 4.06
CA TYR A 43 -2.20 0.58 2.77
C TYR A 43 -2.48 2.07 2.56
N GLY A 44 -3.59 2.60 3.07
CA GLY A 44 -3.84 4.04 3.05
C GLY A 44 -2.75 4.80 3.80
N HIS A 45 -2.32 4.30 4.97
CA HIS A 45 -1.21 4.88 5.72
C HIS A 45 0.14 4.69 5.00
N LEU A 46 0.41 3.48 4.49
CA LEU A 46 1.65 3.16 3.76
C LEU A 46 1.83 4.03 2.50
N LEU A 47 0.76 4.20 1.72
CA LEU A 47 0.78 4.96 0.46
C LEU A 47 0.83 6.46 0.69
N LYS A 48 0.24 6.97 1.78
CA LYS A 48 0.40 8.38 2.20
C LYS A 48 1.82 8.67 2.70
N GLY A 49 2.45 7.69 3.33
CA GLY A 49 3.82 7.80 3.86
C GLY A 49 4.93 7.51 2.84
N SER A 50 4.60 7.05 1.64
CA SER A 50 5.56 6.67 0.60
C SER A 50 5.40 7.55 -0.63
N ALA A 51 6.51 8.06 -1.16
CA ALA A 51 6.53 8.86 -2.39
C ALA A 51 6.90 8.03 -3.64
N ASN A 52 7.52 6.85 -3.47
CA ASN A 52 7.90 5.96 -4.58
C ASN A 52 7.81 4.48 -4.18
N LEU A 53 7.94 3.58 -5.18
CA LEU A 53 7.85 2.14 -4.95
C LEU A 53 8.95 1.63 -4.00
N GLN A 54 10.14 2.23 -4.03
CA GLN A 54 11.26 1.79 -3.18
C GLN A 54 10.98 2.08 -1.69
N GLN A 55 10.44 3.25 -1.37
CA GLN A 55 9.98 3.59 -0.02
C GLN A 55 8.83 2.67 0.40
N LEU A 56 7.86 2.44 -0.48
CA LEU A 56 6.73 1.57 -0.20
C LEU A 56 7.20 0.13 0.13
N LEU A 57 8.20 -0.40 -0.60
CA LEU A 57 8.79 -1.70 -0.30
C LEU A 57 9.44 -1.73 1.10
N GLY A 58 10.13 -0.66 1.47
CA GLY A 58 10.77 -0.53 2.78
C GLY A 58 9.75 -0.55 3.92
N VAL A 59 8.70 0.27 3.82
CA VAL A 59 7.66 0.32 4.86
C VAL A 59 6.83 -0.97 4.87
N HIS A 60 6.53 -1.56 3.70
CA HIS A 60 5.85 -2.85 3.61
C HIS A 60 6.66 -3.98 4.26
N SER A 61 7.97 -4.04 4.02
CA SER A 61 8.86 -5.04 4.63
C SER A 61 8.95 -4.87 6.15
N ARG A 62 9.01 -3.63 6.63
CA ARG A 62 8.99 -3.31 8.06
C ARG A 62 7.68 -3.75 8.72
N GLU A 63 6.54 -3.46 8.09
CA GLU A 63 5.22 -3.88 8.58
C GLU A 63 5.07 -5.42 8.58
N TYR A 64 5.62 -6.08 7.55
CA TYR A 64 5.67 -7.54 7.47
C TYR A 64 6.47 -8.17 8.61
N MET A 65 7.61 -7.57 9.00
CA MET A 65 8.37 -8.05 10.15
C MET A 65 7.68 -7.76 11.49
N SER A 66 7.09 -6.56 11.63
CA SER A 66 6.52 -6.09 12.89
C SER A 66 5.16 -6.72 13.22
N SER A 67 4.31 -6.98 12.22
CA SER A 67 2.90 -7.26 12.45
C SER A 67 2.51 -8.70 12.09
N LYS A 68 2.02 -9.46 13.08
CA LYS A 68 1.52 -10.84 12.87
C LYS A 68 0.28 -10.87 11.97
N LEU A 69 -0.61 -9.88 12.10
CA LEU A 69 -1.80 -9.76 11.25
C LEU A 69 -1.41 -9.51 9.79
N PHE A 70 -0.43 -8.65 9.55
CA PHE A 70 0.08 -8.41 8.21
C PHE A 70 0.70 -9.68 7.60
N ARG A 71 1.39 -10.50 8.41
CA ARG A 71 1.87 -11.82 7.97
C ARG A 71 0.73 -12.81 7.68
N LEU A 72 -0.31 -12.84 8.51
CA LEU A 72 -1.47 -13.72 8.34
C LEU A 72 -2.24 -13.39 7.06
N LEU A 73 -2.40 -12.10 6.75
CA LEU A 73 -3.10 -11.64 5.55
C LEU A 73 -2.30 -11.85 4.26
N ARG A 74 -1.00 -12.20 4.36
CA ARG A 74 -0.07 -12.41 3.23
C ARG A 74 -0.30 -11.44 2.06
N PRO A 75 -0.26 -10.11 2.29
CA PRO A 75 -0.39 -9.15 1.21
C PRO A 75 0.76 -9.32 0.22
N ARG A 76 0.42 -9.51 -1.05
CA ARG A 76 1.37 -9.79 -2.13
C ARG A 76 1.92 -8.48 -2.70
N TYR A 77 3.09 -8.04 -2.22
CA TYR A 77 3.73 -6.80 -2.69
C TYR A 77 3.92 -6.76 -4.22
N HIS A 78 4.25 -7.88 -4.87
CA HIS A 78 4.40 -7.92 -6.32
C HIS A 78 3.12 -7.51 -7.08
N LYS A 79 1.93 -7.84 -6.56
CA LYS A 79 0.65 -7.39 -7.12
C LYS A 79 0.45 -5.90 -6.92
N VAL A 80 0.80 -5.37 -5.74
CA VAL A 80 0.77 -3.94 -5.45
C VAL A 80 1.67 -3.18 -6.41
N LYS A 81 2.92 -3.62 -6.56
CA LYS A 81 3.88 -3.03 -7.50
C LYS A 81 3.33 -3.01 -8.93
N TYR A 82 2.69 -4.09 -9.37
CA TYR A 82 2.11 -4.17 -10.71
C TYR A 82 0.95 -3.17 -10.89
N VAL A 83 0.06 -3.07 -9.91
CA VAL A 83 -1.05 -2.11 -9.92
C VAL A 83 -0.54 -0.67 -9.93
N LEU A 84 0.42 -0.34 -9.06
CA LEU A 84 0.99 1.01 -8.95
C LEU A 84 1.76 1.42 -10.21
N LYS A 85 2.48 0.48 -10.84
CA LYS A 85 3.07 0.71 -12.16
C LYS A 85 2.01 1.05 -13.22
N GLY A 86 0.84 0.43 -13.16
CA GLY A 86 -0.29 0.75 -14.04
C GLY A 86 -0.81 2.18 -13.88
N TYR A 87 -0.57 2.81 -12.72
CA TYR A 87 -0.88 4.23 -12.47
C TYR A 87 0.28 5.18 -12.83
N GLY A 88 1.37 4.68 -13.40
CA GLY A 88 2.55 5.50 -13.73
C GLY A 88 3.48 5.79 -12.54
N ILE A 89 3.29 5.12 -11.40
CA ILE A 89 4.20 5.24 -10.25
C ILE A 89 5.49 4.47 -10.57
N GLU A 90 6.57 5.19 -10.82
CA GLU A 90 7.88 4.61 -11.11
C GLU A 90 8.69 4.29 -9.85
N ALA A 91 9.75 3.50 -10.05
CA ALA A 91 10.65 3.02 -9.02
C ALA A 91 11.67 4.08 -8.61
#